data_AF-A0A1K0FNW8-F1
#
_entry.id   AF-A0A1K0FNW8-F1
#
_cell.length_a   1.000
_cell.length_b   1.000
_cell.length_c   1.000
_cell.angle_alpha   90.00
_cell.angle_beta   90.00
_cell.angle_gamma   90.00
#
_symmetry.space_group_name_H-M   'P 1'
#
loop_
_entity.id
_entity.type
_entity.pdbx_description
1 polymer ?
#
loop_
_entity_poly.entity_id
_entity_poly.type
_entity_poly.pdbx_seq_one_letter_code
_entity_poly.pdbx_strand_id
1 'polypeptide(L)'
;MVVGAVLAALGAGLLGATPVHAVGGSANVPNDAYGFAARIDVSGVRACSGALVAPQWVVTSAVCFAEPGKPVVAGAPPRAASVTVGRVVSAAKPLAVTRIVPHAERDIVLAKLQSRVTGVTPVAISKAAPAIGEVLRAAGFGRTKTQWLPDELHVAAFAVSGVRVDAVDLARQDAAAGICKGDAGGPLLRETGGRVELVAIHRTAGQSGCLGSSDTGKDAVDTRVDDVAGWITQTTARTADNIRAFYGYDGVRTALFTFANQGGSALTATQSWDSGPNSWSGARVKAVEGDFDGDGTQDVGAFYNYDNAQTKLWLFASADAKTSPKLAWDSGRGNWDWSKADYVAGDFDGDGRDEIAGSYDYGNAQTKLFVFDDLATTVTKRMTWDSTATKWDASRAKLLAGDVDGDGQAEIAAFYNNDNGQTKLHLFADVMDKPTPAQVWDSGRGNWDWSKADHVAGDFDGDGRTEIAGFHQYANVQTKLFLFDDIAGRLTKRMTWDSTANMWAGNRAKLVAGDVDGDGQAEIAAFYNNDNAQTKLFLFADVTGTPAPRMAWDSGRGNWDWTRIRLTTGT
;
A
#
# COMPACT_ATOMS: atom_id res chain seq x y z
N MET A 1 36.22 69.42 -29.04
CA MET A 1 36.46 70.34 -27.91
C MET A 1 35.16 71.07 -27.63
N VAL A 2 34.35 70.58 -26.69
CA VAL A 2 33.43 71.34 -25.81
C VAL A 2 33.03 70.34 -24.72
N VAL A 3 33.32 70.72 -23.47
CA VAL A 3 32.97 70.02 -22.23
C VAL A 3 31.57 70.49 -21.83
N GLY A 4 30.68 69.56 -21.47
CA GLY A 4 29.34 69.85 -20.96
C GLY A 4 29.07 69.01 -19.71
N ALA A 5 29.13 69.64 -18.55
CA ALA A 5 28.87 69.05 -17.24
C ALA A 5 27.37 68.71 -17.08
N VAL A 6 27.08 67.53 -16.53
CA VAL A 6 25.72 67.15 -16.11
C VAL A 6 25.66 67.11 -14.59
N LEU A 7 24.79 67.97 -14.05
CA LEU A 7 24.42 68.08 -12.64
C LEU A 7 23.69 66.80 -12.17
N ALA A 8 24.05 66.31 -10.98
CA ALA A 8 23.31 65.31 -10.24
C ALA A 8 22.07 65.91 -9.56
N ALA A 9 20.90 65.31 -9.76
CA ALA A 9 19.69 65.56 -8.98
C ALA A 9 19.29 64.28 -8.24
N LEU A 10 19.45 64.28 -6.91
CA LEU A 10 18.92 63.26 -6.01
C LEU A 10 17.41 63.46 -5.86
N GLY A 11 16.62 62.65 -6.57
CA GLY A 11 15.18 62.53 -6.34
C GLY A 11 14.90 61.44 -5.29
N ALA A 12 14.61 61.86 -4.06
CA ALA A 12 14.04 60.99 -3.03
C ALA A 12 12.55 60.75 -3.34
N GLY A 13 12.26 59.69 -4.09
CA GLY A 13 10.90 59.17 -4.25
C GLY A 13 10.52 58.33 -3.03
N LEU A 14 9.69 58.87 -2.13
CA LEU A 14 8.97 58.08 -1.14
C LEU A 14 7.99 57.13 -1.84
N LEU A 15 8.39 55.88 -2.01
CA LEU A 15 7.42 54.79 -2.18
C LEU A 15 6.83 54.50 -0.80
N GLY A 16 5.61 54.97 -0.58
CA GLY A 16 4.80 54.53 0.56
C GLY A 16 4.58 53.03 0.45
N ALA A 17 5.29 52.26 1.27
CA ALA A 17 4.93 50.88 1.52
C ALA A 17 3.55 50.89 2.17
N THR A 18 2.55 50.33 1.50
CA THR A 18 1.29 49.99 2.17
C THR A 18 1.64 49.00 3.29
N PRO A 19 1.17 49.20 4.53
CA PRO A 19 1.32 48.17 5.54
C PRO A 19 0.56 46.94 5.03
N VAL A 20 1.30 45.88 4.71
CA VAL A 20 0.72 44.55 4.55
C VAL A 20 0.11 44.20 5.89
N HIS A 21 -1.22 44.12 5.92
CA HIS A 21 -1.95 43.62 7.07
C HIS A 21 -1.45 42.21 7.39
N ALA A 22 -1.04 42.01 8.63
CA ALA A 22 -0.63 40.73 9.17
C ALA A 22 -1.75 39.70 9.05
N VAL A 23 -1.49 38.61 8.33
CA VAL A 23 -2.11 37.31 8.58
C VAL A 23 -1.15 36.57 9.50
N GLY A 24 -1.61 36.25 10.71
CA GLY A 24 -0.80 35.57 11.71
C GLY A 24 -0.48 34.13 11.27
N GLY A 25 0.80 33.81 11.13
CA GLY A 25 1.29 32.45 11.31
C GLY A 25 1.19 31.48 10.13
N SER A 26 0.93 31.94 8.91
CA SER A 26 1.28 31.15 7.72
C SER A 26 2.23 31.99 6.86
N ALA A 27 3.51 31.62 6.87
CA ALA A 27 4.25 31.80 5.62
C ALA A 27 3.43 31.08 4.54
N ASN A 28 3.29 31.65 3.33
CA ASN A 28 2.67 30.94 2.22
C ASN A 28 3.43 29.62 2.00
N VAL A 29 2.92 28.54 2.58
CA VAL A 29 3.41 27.19 2.34
C VAL A 29 2.85 26.81 0.97
N PRO A 30 3.69 26.44 -0.01
CA PRO A 30 3.21 25.91 -1.28
C PRO A 30 2.18 24.80 -1.06
N ASN A 31 1.15 24.72 -1.90
CA ASN A 31 0.05 23.78 -1.70
C ASN A 31 0.51 22.31 -1.66
N ASP A 32 1.65 22.01 -2.28
CA ASP A 32 2.31 20.71 -2.39
C ASP A 32 3.33 20.42 -1.26
N ALA A 33 3.60 21.39 -0.38
CA ALA A 33 4.54 21.18 0.72
C ALA A 33 3.90 20.47 1.92
N TYR A 34 4.69 19.59 2.55
CA TYR A 34 4.35 18.85 3.77
C TYR A 34 3.09 17.96 3.66
N GLY A 35 2.83 17.38 2.48
CA GLY A 35 1.71 16.45 2.29
C GLY A 35 1.69 15.27 3.28
N PHE A 36 2.85 14.88 3.81
CA PHE A 36 2.99 13.85 4.84
C PHE A 36 2.46 14.25 6.23
N ALA A 37 2.16 15.53 6.49
CA ALA A 37 1.64 15.95 7.77
C ALA A 37 0.27 15.31 8.02
N ALA A 38 0.01 14.92 9.26
CA ALA A 38 -1.18 14.17 9.62
C ALA A 38 -1.92 14.80 10.80
N ARG A 39 -3.25 14.83 10.72
CA ARG A 39 -4.13 15.10 11.86
C ARG A 39 -4.59 13.78 12.44
N ILE A 40 -4.54 13.66 13.76
CA ILE A 40 -4.96 12.46 14.49
C ILE A 40 -6.14 12.83 15.36
N ASP A 41 -7.28 12.18 15.14
CA ASP A 41 -8.44 12.24 16.01
C ASP A 41 -8.49 10.98 16.87
N VAL A 42 -8.57 11.15 18.19
CA VAL A 42 -8.71 10.04 19.14
C VAL A 42 -10.10 10.11 19.75
N SER A 43 -11.05 9.40 19.16
CA SER A 43 -12.45 9.26 19.58
C SER A 43 -13.17 10.60 19.79
N GLY A 44 -12.84 11.64 19.02
CA GLY A 44 -13.40 12.99 19.12
C GLY A 44 -13.07 13.72 20.43
N VAL A 45 -12.29 13.13 21.34
CA VAL A 45 -11.98 13.70 22.65
C VAL A 45 -10.60 14.35 22.70
N ARG A 46 -9.73 14.02 21.75
CA ARG A 46 -8.37 14.55 21.63
C ARG A 46 -7.97 14.65 20.17
N ALA A 47 -7.45 15.81 19.80
CA ALA A 47 -6.76 16.01 18.53
C ALA A 47 -5.26 16.06 18.78
N CYS A 48 -4.50 15.48 17.86
CA CYS A 48 -3.05 15.51 17.80
C CYS A 48 -2.60 15.75 16.35
N SER A 49 -1.30 15.97 16.19
CA SER A 49 -0.63 16.04 14.89
C SER A 49 0.39 14.90 14.76
N GLY A 50 0.86 14.65 13.55
CA GLY A 50 1.84 13.61 13.25
C GLY A 50 2.45 13.80 11.87
N ALA A 51 3.31 12.85 11.47
CA ALA A 51 3.85 12.79 10.11
C ALA A 51 3.89 11.35 9.60
N LEU A 52 3.51 11.15 8.34
CA LEU A 52 3.68 9.89 7.60
C LEU A 52 5.17 9.62 7.39
N VAL A 53 5.67 8.51 7.92
CA VAL A 53 7.09 8.11 7.89
C VAL A 53 7.34 6.82 7.09
N ALA A 54 6.28 6.07 6.82
CA ALA A 54 6.19 5.02 5.81
C ALA A 54 4.73 4.96 5.31
N PRO A 55 4.41 4.31 4.16
CA PRO A 55 3.08 4.38 3.54
C PRO A 55 1.91 4.05 4.48
N GLN A 56 2.09 3.17 5.47
CA GLN A 56 1.06 2.79 6.44
C GLN A 56 1.38 3.23 7.88
N TRP A 57 2.34 4.14 8.08
CA TRP A 57 2.85 4.47 9.42
C TRP A 57 3.00 5.97 9.64
N VAL A 58 2.32 6.47 10.68
CA VAL A 58 2.47 7.84 11.17
C VAL A 58 3.23 7.84 12.48
N VAL A 59 4.23 8.72 12.59
CA VAL A 59 4.90 9.03 13.85
C VAL A 59 4.16 10.17 14.57
N THR A 60 3.97 10.04 15.87
CA THR A 60 3.38 11.06 16.74
C THR A 60 3.85 10.89 18.19
N SER A 61 3.37 11.72 19.10
CA SER A 61 3.70 11.63 20.53
C SER A 61 2.87 10.52 21.19
N ALA A 62 3.49 9.79 22.12
CA ALA A 62 2.79 8.76 22.89
C ALA A 62 1.63 9.35 23.71
N VAL A 63 1.72 10.63 24.11
CA VAL A 63 0.66 11.33 24.85
C VAL A 63 -0.70 11.33 24.12
N CYS A 64 -0.69 11.21 22.79
CA CYS A 64 -1.91 11.19 21.98
C CYS A 64 -2.79 9.97 22.33
N PHE A 65 -2.17 8.84 22.65
CA PHE A 65 -2.85 7.59 23.01
C PHE A 65 -2.80 7.27 24.51
N ALA A 66 -2.30 8.21 25.33
CA ALA A 66 -2.21 8.01 26.78
C ALA A 66 -3.59 8.10 27.45
N GLU A 67 -3.83 7.17 28.38
CA GLU A 67 -4.94 7.20 29.33
C GLU A 67 -4.42 7.57 30.73
N PRO A 68 -5.22 8.27 31.57
CA PRO A 68 -4.82 8.65 32.91
C PRO A 68 -4.31 7.45 33.73
N GLY A 69 -3.06 7.53 34.19
CA GLY A 69 -2.43 6.53 35.06
C GLY A 69 -2.09 5.19 34.37
N LYS A 70 -2.18 5.09 33.04
CA LYS A 70 -1.84 3.87 32.29
C LYS A 70 -0.67 4.14 31.34
N PRO A 71 0.32 3.23 31.26
CA PRO A 71 1.36 3.34 30.23
C PRO A 71 0.74 3.13 28.84
N VAL A 72 1.31 3.77 27.83
CA VAL A 72 1.02 3.45 26.44
C VAL A 72 1.74 2.14 26.12
N VAL A 73 0.98 1.14 25.68
CA VAL A 73 1.50 -0.20 25.37
C VAL A 73 1.28 -0.52 23.89
N ALA A 74 2.16 -1.35 23.32
CA ALA A 74 1.99 -1.79 21.94
C ALA A 74 0.72 -2.63 21.77
N GLY A 75 0.02 -2.45 20.65
CA GLY A 75 -1.23 -3.15 20.35
C GLY A 75 -2.29 -2.22 19.75
N ALA A 76 -3.55 -2.63 19.76
CA ALA A 76 -4.65 -1.76 19.36
C ALA A 76 -4.69 -0.49 20.23
N PRO A 77 -5.04 0.68 19.67
CA PRO A 77 -5.11 1.90 20.46
C PRO A 77 -6.18 1.77 21.57
N PRO A 78 -5.95 2.32 22.79
CA PRO A 78 -6.92 2.21 23.90
C PRO A 78 -8.29 2.82 23.62
N ARG A 79 -8.35 3.71 22.63
CA ARG A 79 -9.55 4.35 22.10
C ARG A 79 -9.46 4.30 20.58
N ALA A 80 -10.60 4.19 19.91
CA ALA A 80 -10.65 4.31 18.45
C ALA A 80 -10.00 5.62 18.03
N ALA A 81 -9.11 5.55 17.05
CA ALA A 81 -8.41 6.71 16.53
C ALA A 81 -8.38 6.63 15.02
N SER A 82 -8.42 7.79 14.38
CA SER A 82 -8.27 7.93 12.94
C SER A 82 -7.24 8.99 12.61
N VAL A 83 -6.64 8.84 11.43
CA VAL A 83 -5.60 9.71 10.91
C VAL A 83 -6.04 10.21 9.55
N THR A 84 -5.94 11.51 9.34
CA THR A 84 -6.08 12.13 8.03
C THR A 84 -4.74 12.72 7.62
N VAL A 85 -4.16 12.21 6.53
CA VAL A 85 -2.88 12.67 5.99
C VAL A 85 -3.13 13.71 4.89
N GLY A 86 -2.32 14.76 4.87
CA GLY A 86 -2.42 15.84 3.89
C GLY A 86 -2.46 17.21 4.55
N ARG A 87 -2.04 18.24 3.80
CA ARG A 87 -2.03 19.64 4.27
C ARG A 87 -3.44 20.16 4.60
N VAL A 88 -4.44 19.72 3.84
CA VAL A 88 -5.85 20.09 3.99
C VAL A 88 -6.64 18.81 4.26
N VAL A 89 -7.18 18.68 5.47
CA VAL A 89 -7.79 17.42 5.95
C VAL A 89 -9.31 17.40 5.81
N SER A 90 -9.94 18.47 5.32
CA SER A 90 -11.40 18.55 5.16
C SER A 90 -11.95 17.67 4.04
N ALA A 91 -11.11 17.26 3.08
CA ALA A 91 -11.51 16.49 1.90
C ALA A 91 -10.90 15.08 1.85
N ALA A 92 -10.01 14.74 2.79
CA ALA A 92 -9.29 13.46 2.81
C ALA A 92 -10.00 12.44 3.71
N LYS A 93 -10.03 11.17 3.28
CA LYS A 93 -10.62 10.05 4.00
C LYS A 93 -9.78 9.77 5.27
N PRO A 94 -10.38 9.77 6.48
CA PRO A 94 -9.68 9.33 7.68
C PRO A 94 -9.45 7.83 7.64
N LEU A 95 -8.23 7.39 7.97
CA LEU A 95 -7.84 5.99 8.09
C LEU A 95 -7.81 5.59 9.56
N ALA A 96 -8.40 4.46 9.95
CA ALA A 96 -8.32 4.00 11.33
C ALA A 96 -6.88 3.63 11.71
N VAL A 97 -6.54 3.81 12.99
CA VAL A 97 -5.31 3.30 13.58
C VAL A 97 -5.57 1.89 14.09
N THR A 98 -4.95 0.89 13.47
CA THR A 98 -5.13 -0.53 13.84
C THR A 98 -4.16 -0.96 14.93
N ARG A 99 -2.97 -0.35 14.97
CA ARG A 99 -1.93 -0.68 15.95
C ARG A 99 -1.07 0.52 16.30
N ILE A 100 -0.68 0.62 17.56
CA ILE A 100 0.34 1.54 18.04
C ILE A 100 1.56 0.78 18.54
N VAL A 101 2.75 1.35 18.31
CA VAL A 101 4.03 0.84 18.79
C VAL A 101 4.77 1.98 19.50
N PRO A 102 4.68 2.09 20.83
CA PRO A 102 5.39 3.12 21.58
C PRO A 102 6.88 2.79 21.68
N HIS A 103 7.73 3.81 21.62
CA HIS A 103 9.14 3.65 21.97
C HIS A 103 9.28 3.48 23.49
N ALA A 104 10.14 2.54 23.94
CA ALA A 104 10.21 2.16 25.36
C ALA A 104 10.61 3.31 26.30
N GLU A 105 11.48 4.20 25.82
CA GLU A 105 12.11 5.24 26.66
C GLU A 105 11.81 6.67 26.20
N ARG A 106 10.98 6.83 25.16
CA ARG A 106 10.85 8.12 24.47
C ARG A 106 9.39 8.42 24.19
N ASP A 107 9.03 9.70 24.28
CA ASP A 107 7.67 10.19 23.98
C ASP A 107 7.43 10.23 22.47
N ILE A 108 7.42 9.05 21.86
CA ILE A 108 7.17 8.77 20.45
C ILE A 108 6.37 7.47 20.37
N VAL A 109 5.42 7.44 19.44
CA VAL A 109 4.67 6.24 19.06
C VAL A 109 4.53 6.21 17.53
N LEU A 110 4.64 5.01 16.97
CA LEU A 110 4.27 4.75 15.58
C LEU A 110 2.85 4.19 15.54
N ALA A 111 1.99 4.82 14.76
CA ALA A 111 0.61 4.40 14.52
C ALA A 111 0.52 3.75 13.14
N LYS A 112 0.20 2.45 13.10
CA LYS A 112 -0.13 1.72 11.87
C LYS A 112 -1.55 2.07 11.45
N LEU A 113 -1.70 2.47 10.19
CA LEU A 113 -2.98 2.79 9.56
C LEU A 113 -3.64 1.52 9.04
N GLN A 114 -4.96 1.53 8.85
CA GLN A 114 -5.70 0.38 8.31
C GLN A 114 -5.22 0.02 6.88
N SER A 115 -4.99 1.02 6.04
CA SER A 115 -4.50 0.88 4.67
C SER A 115 -3.33 1.84 4.41
N ARG A 116 -2.63 1.64 3.29
CA ARG A 116 -1.54 2.51 2.85
C ARG A 116 -2.11 3.88 2.44
N VAL A 117 -1.34 4.92 2.70
CA VAL A 117 -1.58 6.26 2.16
C VAL A 117 -0.89 6.36 0.83
N THR A 118 -1.67 6.56 -0.22
CA THR A 118 -1.20 6.64 -1.59
C THR A 118 -0.95 8.07 -2.04
N GLY A 119 -0.07 8.27 -3.03
CA GLY A 119 0.19 9.60 -3.62
C GLY A 119 0.83 10.65 -2.68
N VAL A 120 1.20 10.26 -1.46
CA VAL A 120 1.89 11.12 -0.47
C VAL A 120 3.24 10.51 -0.14
N THR A 121 4.32 11.19 -0.53
CA THR A 121 5.67 10.76 -0.16
C THR A 121 5.87 10.92 1.36
N PRO A 122 6.20 9.84 2.10
CA PRO A 122 6.53 9.94 3.52
C PRO A 122 7.74 10.84 3.78
N VAL A 123 7.78 11.49 4.95
CA VAL A 123 8.92 12.34 5.32
C VAL A 123 10.15 11.50 5.62
N ALA A 124 11.30 11.91 5.08
CA ALA A 124 12.57 11.29 5.43
C ALA A 124 12.94 11.58 6.90
N ILE A 125 13.44 10.57 7.62
CA ILE A 125 13.91 10.75 8.99
C ILE A 125 15.36 11.27 8.96
N SER A 126 15.59 12.43 9.57
CA SER A 126 16.95 12.94 9.76
C SER A 126 17.73 12.00 10.66
N LYS A 127 18.94 11.60 10.25
CA LYS A 127 19.92 10.91 11.10
C LYS A 127 20.92 11.87 11.76
N ALA A 128 20.81 13.16 11.47
CA ALA A 128 21.67 14.20 12.01
C ALA A 128 20.98 14.91 13.18
N ALA A 129 21.67 14.98 14.31
CA ALA A 129 21.23 15.76 15.46
C ALA A 129 21.05 17.25 15.09
N PRO A 130 20.05 17.95 15.66
CA PRO A 130 19.92 19.39 15.49
C PRO A 130 21.11 20.13 16.09
N ALA A 131 21.43 21.30 15.53
CA ALA A 131 22.49 22.18 16.04
C ALA A 131 21.91 23.42 16.73
N ILE A 132 22.54 23.90 17.80
CA ILE A 132 22.14 25.17 18.44
C ILE A 132 22.24 26.32 17.42
N GLY A 133 21.18 27.13 17.35
CA GLY A 133 21.02 28.22 16.39
C GLY A 133 20.45 27.78 15.03
N GLU A 134 20.30 26.49 14.79
CA GLU A 134 19.61 25.97 13.60
C GLU A 134 18.14 26.42 13.60
N VAL A 135 17.66 26.93 12.47
CA VAL A 135 16.25 27.32 12.31
C VAL A 135 15.51 26.18 11.63
N LEU A 136 14.51 25.65 12.34
CA LEU A 136 13.66 24.54 11.92
C LEU A 136 12.21 25.00 11.77
N ARG A 137 11.42 24.24 11.00
CA ARG A 137 10.01 24.51 10.73
C ARG A 137 9.12 23.58 11.55
N ALA A 138 8.37 24.12 12.50
CA ALA A 138 7.30 23.39 13.18
C ALA A 138 6.03 23.41 12.33
N ALA A 139 5.30 22.30 12.30
CA ALA A 139 4.03 22.19 11.59
C ALA A 139 3.00 21.36 12.38
N GLY A 140 1.72 21.72 12.30
CA GLY A 140 0.66 20.98 12.98
C GLY A 140 -0.75 21.48 12.67
N PHE A 141 -1.73 20.76 13.23
CA PHE A 141 -3.18 21.02 13.11
C PHE A 141 -3.80 21.43 14.45
N GLY A 142 -2.98 21.81 15.43
CA GLY A 142 -3.44 22.32 16.71
C GLY A 142 -4.19 23.65 16.60
N ARG A 143 -4.78 24.06 17.71
CA ARG A 143 -5.48 25.35 17.75
C ARG A 143 -4.54 26.51 17.41
N THR A 144 -5.02 27.46 16.63
CA THR A 144 -4.28 28.70 16.35
C THR A 144 -4.66 29.79 17.35
N LYS A 145 -4.27 31.05 17.09
CA LYS A 145 -4.74 32.21 17.86
C LYS A 145 -6.25 32.44 17.74
N THR A 146 -6.86 32.03 16.62
CA THR A 146 -8.24 32.38 16.26
C THR A 146 -9.12 31.18 15.98
N GLN A 147 -8.56 29.99 15.78
CA GLN A 147 -9.29 28.77 15.43
C GLN A 147 -8.99 27.64 16.41
N TRP A 148 -10.01 26.89 16.82
CA TRP A 148 -9.90 25.83 17.82
C TRP A 148 -9.30 24.53 17.27
N LEU A 149 -9.67 24.15 16.04
CA LEU A 149 -9.14 22.99 15.35
C LEU A 149 -9.16 23.29 13.84
N PRO A 150 -8.05 23.73 13.25
CA PRO A 150 -7.97 24.00 11.82
C PRO A 150 -8.01 22.71 10.98
N ASP A 151 -8.60 22.82 9.79
CA ASP A 151 -8.54 21.79 8.74
C ASP A 151 -7.33 21.99 7.81
N GLU A 152 -6.59 23.09 7.98
CA GLU A 152 -5.37 23.37 7.22
C GLU A 152 -4.15 23.39 8.15
N LEU A 153 -3.05 22.80 7.67
CA LEU A 153 -1.77 22.81 8.34
C LEU A 153 -1.25 24.24 8.50
N HIS A 154 -0.84 24.62 9.71
CA HIS A 154 -0.08 25.84 9.96
C HIS A 154 1.38 25.53 10.28
N VAL A 155 2.25 26.50 10.01
CA VAL A 155 3.69 26.32 10.19
C VAL A 155 4.36 27.55 10.81
N ALA A 156 5.41 27.34 11.58
CA ALA A 156 6.17 28.42 12.22
C ALA A 156 7.66 28.09 12.32
N ALA A 157 8.51 29.12 12.29
CA ALA A 157 9.95 28.97 12.43
C ALA A 157 10.38 29.04 13.90
N PHE A 158 11.25 28.10 14.29
CA PHE A 158 11.84 28.02 15.62
C PHE A 158 13.35 27.85 15.49
N ALA A 159 14.13 28.56 16.30
CA ALA A 159 15.56 28.28 16.44
C ALA A 159 15.79 27.29 17.56
N VAL A 160 16.70 26.35 17.34
CA VAL A 160 17.18 25.44 18.38
C VAL A 160 17.96 26.23 19.42
N SER A 161 17.45 26.29 20.65
CA SER A 161 18.11 26.96 21.78
C SER A 161 18.92 26.01 22.65
N GLY A 162 18.67 24.70 22.54
CA GLY A 162 19.36 23.68 23.32
C GLY A 162 19.14 22.29 22.74
N VAL A 163 20.12 21.40 22.91
CA VAL A 163 20.05 20.01 22.46
C VAL A 163 20.32 19.12 23.68
N ARG A 164 19.33 18.30 24.01
CA ARG A 164 19.35 17.34 25.13
C ARG A 164 19.48 15.93 24.57
N VAL A 165 19.64 14.92 25.43
CA VAL A 165 19.77 13.52 25.00
C VAL A 165 18.57 13.06 24.16
N ASP A 166 17.35 13.27 24.64
CA ASP A 166 16.10 12.80 24.02
C ASP A 166 15.25 13.92 23.38
N ALA A 167 15.69 15.18 23.51
CA ALA A 167 14.86 16.33 23.20
C ALA A 167 15.66 17.52 22.67
N VAL A 168 14.95 18.46 22.07
CA VAL A 168 15.47 19.73 21.57
C VAL A 168 14.64 20.88 22.15
N ASP A 169 15.31 21.90 22.67
CA ASP A 169 14.68 23.13 23.16
C ASP A 169 14.55 24.12 22.01
N LEU A 170 13.39 24.77 21.92
CA LEU A 170 13.02 25.65 20.82
C LEU A 170 12.67 27.04 21.30
N ALA A 171 13.22 28.04 20.61
CA ALA A 171 12.90 29.45 20.77
C ALA A 171 12.20 29.97 19.51
N ARG A 172 10.98 30.49 19.69
CA ARG A 172 10.19 31.07 18.60
C ARG A 172 10.93 32.22 17.91
N GLN A 173 10.88 32.26 16.58
CA GLN A 173 11.50 33.33 15.79
C GLN A 173 10.57 34.54 15.56
N ASP A 174 9.27 34.36 15.78
CA ASP A 174 8.25 35.40 15.70
C ASP A 174 7.41 35.40 16.98
N ALA A 175 6.93 36.57 17.41
CA ALA A 175 6.01 36.67 18.55
C ALA A 175 4.65 35.99 18.29
N ALA A 176 4.26 35.82 17.03
CA ALA A 176 3.07 35.11 16.59
C ALA A 176 3.28 33.59 16.40
N ALA A 177 4.53 33.11 16.41
CA ALA A 177 4.83 31.69 16.34
C ALA A 177 4.50 30.99 17.68
N GLY A 178 3.79 29.87 17.60
CA GLY A 178 3.42 29.06 18.75
C GLY A 178 3.13 27.62 18.36
N ILE A 179 3.42 26.70 19.28
CA ILE A 179 2.99 25.30 19.25
C ILE A 179 1.90 25.19 20.32
N CYS A 180 0.72 24.78 19.91
CA CYS A 180 -0.50 24.85 20.71
C CYS A 180 -1.08 23.45 20.98
N LYS A 181 -2.04 23.35 21.91
CA LYS A 181 -2.79 22.11 22.10
C LYS A 181 -3.38 21.63 20.77
N GLY A 182 -3.18 20.35 20.47
CA GLY A 182 -3.50 19.72 19.18
C GLY A 182 -2.30 19.60 18.24
N ASP A 183 -1.22 20.36 18.45
CA ASP A 183 0.04 20.21 17.70
C ASP A 183 0.91 19.08 18.25
N ALA A 184 0.59 18.52 19.43
CA ALA A 184 1.35 17.42 20.02
C ALA A 184 1.56 16.28 19.01
N GLY A 185 2.81 15.85 18.87
CA GLY A 185 3.26 14.86 17.89
C GLY A 185 3.52 15.39 16.47
N GLY A 186 3.19 16.65 16.17
CA GLY A 186 3.43 17.27 14.87
C GLY A 186 4.92 17.40 14.53
N PRO A 187 5.28 17.48 13.24
CA PRO A 187 6.68 17.42 12.81
C PRO A 187 7.44 18.73 13.00
N LEU A 188 8.69 18.61 13.44
CA LEU A 188 9.72 19.64 13.35
C LEU A 188 10.69 19.29 12.22
N LEU A 189 10.79 20.18 11.24
CA LEU A 189 11.35 19.89 9.93
C LEU A 189 12.63 20.70 9.65
N ARG A 190 13.61 20.03 9.04
CA ARG A 190 14.78 20.65 8.43
C ARG A 190 14.56 20.76 6.93
N GLU A 191 14.82 21.95 6.38
CA GLU A 191 14.71 22.24 4.96
C GLU A 191 16.09 22.56 4.41
N THR A 192 16.65 21.71 3.55
CA THR A 192 18.00 21.91 2.97
C THR A 192 17.99 21.58 1.49
N GLY A 193 18.28 22.56 0.64
CA GLY A 193 18.41 22.34 -0.81
C GLY A 193 17.18 21.70 -1.46
N GLY A 194 15.97 22.03 -0.98
CA GLY A 194 14.71 21.46 -1.47
C GLY A 194 14.33 20.10 -0.86
N ARG A 195 15.17 19.51 0.01
CA ARG A 195 14.83 18.32 0.80
C ARG A 195 14.24 18.73 2.14
N VAL A 196 13.27 17.94 2.60
CA VAL A 196 12.62 18.08 3.90
C VAL A 196 12.86 16.81 4.72
N GLU A 197 13.37 16.96 5.93
CA GLU A 197 13.62 15.85 6.86
C GLU A 197 12.96 16.11 8.22
N LEU A 198 12.44 15.06 8.83
CA LEU A 198 11.92 15.08 10.20
C LEU A 198 13.08 15.05 11.20
N VAL A 199 13.18 16.07 12.04
CA VAL A 199 14.23 16.23 13.06
C VAL A 199 13.72 15.89 14.46
N ALA A 200 12.48 16.26 14.76
CA ALA A 200 11.84 16.00 16.04
C ALA A 200 10.31 16.03 15.89
N ILE A 201 9.59 15.64 16.94
CA ILE A 201 8.13 15.80 17.04
C ILE A 201 7.72 16.65 18.24
N HIS A 202 6.63 17.39 18.13
CA HIS A 202 6.16 18.29 19.18
C HIS A 202 5.83 17.56 20.47
N ARG A 203 6.46 17.96 21.58
CA ARG A 203 6.29 17.30 22.88
C ARG A 203 5.53 18.18 23.87
N THR A 204 6.12 19.32 24.24
CA THR A 204 5.53 20.28 25.17
C THR A 204 5.78 21.70 24.73
N ALA A 205 4.82 22.59 24.97
CA ALA A 205 4.96 24.01 24.63
C ALA A 205 4.12 24.88 25.55
N GLY A 206 4.67 26.03 25.92
CA GLY A 206 3.89 27.11 26.51
C GLY A 206 2.79 27.58 25.54
N GLN A 207 1.65 28.00 26.09
CA GLN A 207 0.44 28.28 25.29
C GLN A 207 0.26 29.77 24.97
N SER A 208 1.33 30.56 25.00
CA SER A 208 1.29 31.98 24.66
C SER A 208 0.86 32.18 23.20
N GLY A 209 -0.25 32.90 23.01
CA GLY A 209 -0.80 33.19 21.70
C GLY A 209 -1.79 32.15 21.17
N CYS A 210 -2.00 31.04 21.89
CA CYS A 210 -3.00 30.03 21.53
C CYS A 210 -4.41 30.45 21.97
N LEU A 211 -5.43 30.17 21.15
CA LEU A 211 -6.82 30.50 21.43
C LEU A 211 -7.27 29.90 22.78
N GLY A 212 -7.91 30.72 23.60
CA GLY A 212 -8.47 30.28 24.88
C GLY A 212 -7.42 29.91 25.94
N SER A 213 -6.20 30.43 25.85
CA SER A 213 -5.18 30.28 26.90
C SER A 213 -4.76 31.63 27.48
N SER A 214 -4.57 31.66 28.80
CA SER A 214 -3.95 32.78 29.54
C SER A 214 -2.48 32.54 29.87
N ASP A 215 -1.92 31.41 29.45
CA ASP A 215 -0.51 31.09 29.64
C ASP A 215 0.36 32.06 28.83
N THR A 216 1.49 32.46 29.42
CA THR A 216 2.45 33.38 28.81
C THR A 216 3.77 32.69 28.48
N GLY A 217 3.91 31.40 28.75
CA GLY A 217 5.06 30.58 28.38
C GLY A 217 5.27 30.54 26.86
N LYS A 218 6.52 30.67 26.44
CA LYS A 218 6.94 30.81 25.03
C LYS A 218 7.86 29.70 24.55
N ASP A 219 8.44 28.96 25.49
CA ASP A 219 9.40 27.92 25.21
C ASP A 219 8.66 26.65 24.77
N ALA A 220 9.28 25.92 23.85
CA ALA A 220 8.81 24.62 23.40
C ALA A 220 9.96 23.61 23.48
N VAL A 221 9.58 22.34 23.67
CA VAL A 221 10.48 21.20 23.70
C VAL A 221 9.90 20.15 22.78
N ASP A 222 10.75 19.60 21.91
CA ASP A 222 10.38 18.56 20.97
C ASP A 222 11.22 17.31 21.19
N THR A 223 10.65 16.14 20.90
CA THR A 223 11.30 14.85 21.06
C THR A 223 12.11 14.52 19.81
N ARG A 224 13.42 14.32 19.95
CA ARG A 224 14.35 14.05 18.84
C ARG A 224 14.11 12.69 18.20
N VAL A 225 14.23 12.61 16.87
CA VAL A 225 14.10 11.35 16.11
C VAL A 225 15.41 10.78 15.57
N ASP A 226 16.53 11.53 15.63
CA ASP A 226 17.76 11.18 14.92
C ASP A 226 18.46 9.89 15.41
N ASP A 227 18.47 9.67 16.71
CA ASP A 227 19.03 8.47 17.37
C ASP A 227 18.03 7.33 17.51
N VAL A 228 16.75 7.56 17.19
CA VAL A 228 15.70 6.51 17.10
C VAL A 228 15.30 6.20 15.66
N ALA A 229 15.96 6.81 14.67
CA ALA A 229 15.70 6.57 13.25
C ALA A 229 15.79 5.08 12.88
N GLY A 230 16.74 4.34 13.47
CA GLY A 230 16.87 2.90 13.29
C GLY A 230 15.66 2.12 13.81
N TRP A 231 15.10 2.52 14.96
CA TRP A 231 13.87 1.92 15.49
C TRP A 231 12.66 2.24 14.62
N ILE A 232 12.58 3.47 14.09
CA ILE A 232 11.50 3.85 13.15
C ILE A 232 11.59 2.96 11.91
N THR A 233 12.73 2.95 11.22
CA THR A 233 12.94 2.13 10.01
C THR A 233 12.68 0.65 10.27
N GLN A 234 13.14 0.09 11.39
CA GLN A 234 12.92 -1.32 11.71
C GLN A 234 11.45 -1.64 11.99
N THR A 235 10.74 -0.74 12.68
CA THR A 235 9.34 -0.95 13.04
C THR A 235 8.40 -0.79 11.84
N THR A 236 8.74 0.10 10.91
CA THR A 236 7.93 0.40 9.73
C THR A 236 8.32 -0.39 8.49
N ALA A 237 9.36 -1.23 8.57
CA ALA A 237 9.76 -2.10 7.46
C ALA A 237 8.61 -3.04 7.07
N ARG A 238 8.37 -3.20 5.77
CA ARG A 238 7.47 -4.25 5.28
C ARG A 238 8.20 -5.59 5.42
N THR A 239 7.48 -6.62 5.86
CA THR A 239 7.98 -7.98 5.70
C THR A 239 7.91 -8.31 4.22
N ALA A 240 9.01 -8.85 3.67
CA ALA A 240 9.01 -9.34 2.30
C ALA A 240 7.90 -10.39 2.11
N ASP A 241 7.14 -10.25 1.04
CA ASP A 241 6.10 -11.17 0.63
C ASP A 241 6.73 -12.49 0.19
N ASN A 242 6.03 -13.58 0.48
CA ASN A 242 6.44 -14.91 0.05
C ASN A 242 5.65 -15.33 -1.17
N ILE A 243 6.32 -15.98 -2.11
CA ILE A 243 5.63 -16.61 -3.25
C ILE A 243 5.19 -18.01 -2.84
N ARG A 244 3.93 -18.39 -3.13
CA ARG A 244 3.45 -19.74 -2.83
C ARG A 244 2.95 -20.49 -4.05
N ALA A 245 3.17 -21.81 -3.99
CA ALA A 245 2.78 -22.70 -5.06
C ALA A 245 2.36 -24.07 -4.53
N PHE A 246 1.19 -24.53 -4.95
CA PHE A 246 0.82 -25.93 -4.82
C PHE A 246 1.51 -26.74 -5.92
N TYR A 247 2.13 -27.85 -5.54
CA TYR A 247 2.77 -28.79 -6.45
C TYR A 247 2.16 -30.18 -6.30
N GLY A 248 1.65 -30.71 -7.41
CA GLY A 248 1.09 -32.06 -7.48
C GLY A 248 2.17 -33.13 -7.68
N TYR A 249 2.07 -34.22 -6.92
CA TYR A 249 2.83 -35.45 -7.09
C TYR A 249 1.94 -36.58 -7.60
N ASP A 250 2.58 -37.64 -8.10
CA ASP A 250 1.88 -38.88 -8.43
C ASP A 250 1.25 -39.52 -7.17
N GLY A 251 0.23 -40.36 -7.35
CA GLY A 251 -0.50 -40.97 -6.23
C GLY A 251 -1.45 -40.03 -5.49
N VAL A 252 -1.95 -38.98 -6.18
CA VAL A 252 -2.92 -38.00 -5.63
C VAL A 252 -2.39 -37.40 -4.32
N ARG A 253 -1.26 -36.72 -4.43
CA ARG A 253 -0.61 -35.99 -3.33
C ARG A 253 -0.29 -34.59 -3.80
N THR A 254 -0.47 -33.60 -2.93
CA THR A 254 -0.16 -32.21 -3.21
C THR A 254 0.58 -31.62 -2.03
N ALA A 255 1.62 -30.84 -2.31
CA ALA A 255 2.32 -30.06 -1.30
C ALA A 255 2.17 -28.56 -1.59
N LEU A 256 2.23 -27.75 -0.55
CA LEU A 256 2.36 -26.30 -0.65
C LEU A 256 3.83 -25.94 -0.39
N PHE A 257 4.41 -25.17 -1.29
CA PHE A 257 5.75 -24.63 -1.14
C PHE A 257 5.71 -23.12 -0.97
N THR A 258 6.52 -22.62 -0.04
CA THR A 258 6.83 -21.21 0.15
C THR A 258 8.21 -20.93 -0.45
N PHE A 259 8.32 -19.90 -1.26
CA PHE A 259 9.58 -19.37 -1.79
C PHE A 259 9.83 -18.01 -1.15
N ALA A 260 10.81 -17.96 -0.24
CA ALA A 260 11.08 -16.80 0.59
C ALA A 260 12.47 -16.24 0.33
N ASN A 261 12.61 -14.90 0.40
CA ASN A 261 13.90 -14.25 0.47
C ASN A 261 14.50 -14.42 1.88
N GLN A 262 15.77 -14.79 1.96
CA GLN A 262 16.49 -15.04 3.22
C GLN A 262 17.74 -14.14 3.35
N GLY A 263 17.72 -12.96 2.72
CA GLY A 263 18.82 -11.98 2.78
C GLY A 263 19.83 -12.09 1.64
N GLY A 264 19.39 -12.49 0.45
CA GLY A 264 20.24 -12.62 -0.73
C GLY A 264 19.44 -12.60 -2.04
N SER A 265 20.09 -12.82 -3.18
CA SER A 265 19.41 -12.80 -4.48
C SER A 265 18.64 -14.08 -4.81
N ALA A 266 18.86 -15.18 -4.08
CA ALA A 266 18.18 -16.45 -4.33
C ALA A 266 17.02 -16.65 -3.35
N LEU A 267 15.92 -17.23 -3.85
CA LEU A 267 14.79 -17.64 -3.03
C LEU A 267 15.02 -19.07 -2.51
N THR A 268 14.62 -19.28 -1.26
CA THR A 268 14.63 -20.61 -0.64
C THR A 268 13.24 -21.22 -0.76
N ALA A 269 13.15 -22.38 -1.42
CA ALA A 269 11.92 -23.16 -1.49
C ALA A 269 11.80 -24.08 -0.27
N THR A 270 10.78 -23.87 0.55
CA THR A 270 10.47 -24.69 1.71
C THR A 270 9.12 -25.38 1.51
N GLN A 271 9.06 -26.69 1.75
CA GLN A 271 7.77 -27.39 1.80
C GLN A 271 7.06 -27.02 3.11
N SER A 272 5.98 -26.27 2.96
CA SER A 272 5.20 -25.73 4.06
C SER A 272 4.06 -26.67 4.44
N TRP A 273 3.47 -27.39 3.49
CA TRP A 273 2.42 -28.37 3.80
C TRP A 273 2.46 -29.57 2.84
N ASP A 274 1.88 -30.69 3.27
CA ASP A 274 1.73 -31.92 2.49
C ASP A 274 0.38 -32.57 2.75
N SER A 275 -0.36 -32.91 1.70
CA SER A 275 -1.64 -33.61 1.82
C SER A 275 -1.48 -35.07 2.24
N GLY A 276 -0.29 -35.65 2.07
CA GLY A 276 -0.09 -37.09 2.05
C GLY A 276 -0.66 -37.74 0.77
N PRO A 277 -0.36 -39.03 0.53
CA PRO A 277 -0.88 -39.78 -0.62
C PRO A 277 -2.40 -40.01 -0.55
N ASN A 278 -3.03 -40.14 -1.71
CA ASN A 278 -4.48 -40.40 -1.87
C ASN A 278 -5.38 -39.37 -1.17
N SER A 279 -4.97 -38.11 -1.12
CA SER A 279 -5.65 -37.05 -0.36
C SER A 279 -6.07 -35.91 -1.28
N TRP A 280 -5.16 -34.98 -1.61
CA TRP A 280 -5.45 -33.84 -2.48
C TRP A 280 -4.76 -33.98 -3.83
N SER A 281 -5.48 -33.65 -4.90
CA SER A 281 -4.91 -33.43 -6.23
C SER A 281 -4.77 -31.93 -6.51
N GLY A 282 -3.57 -31.46 -6.85
CA GLY A 282 -3.32 -30.06 -7.19
C GLY A 282 -4.15 -29.59 -8.39
N ALA A 283 -4.53 -30.51 -9.29
CA ALA A 283 -5.42 -30.19 -10.42
C ALA A 283 -6.85 -29.78 -9.99
N ARG A 284 -7.21 -30.00 -8.71
CA ARG A 284 -8.51 -29.65 -8.11
C ARG A 284 -8.43 -28.41 -7.21
N VAL A 285 -7.31 -27.69 -7.21
CA VAL A 285 -7.08 -26.48 -6.39
C VAL A 285 -7.17 -25.23 -7.27
N LYS A 286 -7.98 -24.26 -6.83
CA LYS A 286 -7.84 -22.83 -7.18
C LYS A 286 -7.49 -22.11 -5.89
N ALA A 287 -6.41 -21.34 -5.90
CA ALA A 287 -5.88 -20.72 -4.69
C ALA A 287 -5.73 -19.21 -4.86
N VAL A 288 -5.96 -18.50 -3.78
CA VAL A 288 -5.78 -17.05 -3.65
C VAL A 288 -4.90 -16.75 -2.44
N GLU A 289 -4.24 -15.60 -2.45
CA GLU A 289 -3.47 -15.05 -1.32
C GLU A 289 -4.07 -13.73 -0.86
N GLY A 290 -4.10 -13.54 0.45
CA GLY A 290 -4.57 -12.34 1.13
C GLY A 290 -4.26 -12.42 2.62
N ASP A 291 -4.12 -11.29 3.32
CA ASP A 291 -4.07 -11.20 4.79
C ASP A 291 -5.49 -11.40 5.37
N PHE A 292 -5.95 -12.65 5.36
CA PHE A 292 -7.33 -13.00 5.74
C PHE A 292 -7.60 -12.88 7.26
N ASP A 293 -6.56 -12.84 8.09
CA ASP A 293 -6.65 -12.73 9.55
C ASP A 293 -6.16 -11.40 10.14
N GLY A 294 -5.57 -10.53 9.32
CA GLY A 294 -5.15 -9.17 9.68
C GLY A 294 -3.86 -9.12 10.49
N ASP A 295 -3.06 -10.20 10.49
CA ASP A 295 -1.79 -10.25 11.21
C ASP A 295 -0.65 -9.49 10.51
N GLY A 296 -0.88 -9.06 9.26
CA GLY A 296 0.08 -8.38 8.39
C GLY A 296 0.90 -9.33 7.51
N THR A 297 0.54 -10.62 7.47
CA THR A 297 1.18 -11.65 6.65
C THR A 297 0.16 -12.25 5.70
N GLN A 298 0.56 -12.44 4.44
CA GLN A 298 -0.29 -13.10 3.44
C GLN A 298 -0.60 -14.56 3.85
N ASP A 299 -1.88 -14.93 3.85
CA ASP A 299 -2.39 -16.29 4.03
C ASP A 299 -2.75 -16.94 2.69
N VAL A 300 -3.10 -18.24 2.68
CA VAL A 300 -3.59 -18.93 1.48
C VAL A 300 -5.01 -19.45 1.66
N GLY A 301 -5.89 -19.08 0.72
CA GLY A 301 -7.23 -19.62 0.58
C GLY A 301 -7.30 -20.59 -0.59
N ALA A 302 -7.61 -21.86 -0.34
CA ALA A 302 -7.69 -22.90 -1.38
C ALA A 302 -9.12 -23.42 -1.56
N PHE A 303 -9.73 -23.10 -2.70
CA PHE A 303 -10.96 -23.73 -3.16
C PHE A 303 -10.65 -25.08 -3.78
N TYR A 304 -11.06 -26.15 -3.08
CA TYR A 304 -10.86 -27.53 -3.50
C TYR A 304 -12.12 -28.15 -4.09
N ASN A 305 -11.98 -28.75 -5.27
CA ASN A 305 -13.05 -29.41 -6.01
C ASN A 305 -13.34 -30.83 -5.47
N TYR A 306 -14.55 -31.03 -4.95
CA TYR A 306 -15.12 -32.34 -4.63
C TYR A 306 -16.15 -32.75 -5.69
N ASP A 307 -16.39 -34.06 -5.80
CA ASP A 307 -17.32 -34.57 -6.80
C ASP A 307 -18.77 -34.09 -6.52
N ASN A 308 -19.61 -34.06 -7.56
CA ASN A 308 -21.00 -33.59 -7.52
C ASN A 308 -21.15 -32.08 -7.26
N ALA A 309 -20.33 -31.26 -7.92
CA ALA A 309 -20.38 -29.80 -7.83
C ALA A 309 -20.39 -29.32 -6.36
N GLN A 310 -19.47 -29.88 -5.58
CA GLN A 310 -19.21 -29.46 -4.21
C GLN A 310 -17.82 -28.82 -4.17
N THR A 311 -17.74 -27.61 -3.63
CA THR A 311 -16.47 -26.90 -3.46
C THR A 311 -16.32 -26.55 -1.99
N LYS A 312 -15.11 -26.72 -1.45
CA LYS A 312 -14.79 -26.26 -0.10
C LYS A 312 -13.62 -25.29 -0.12
N LEU A 313 -13.68 -24.27 0.74
CA LEU A 313 -12.58 -23.35 0.99
C LEU A 313 -11.82 -23.78 2.24
N TRP A 314 -10.51 -23.94 2.07
CA TRP A 314 -9.58 -24.24 3.15
C TRP A 314 -8.59 -23.09 3.32
N LEU A 315 -8.37 -22.66 4.56
CA LEU A 315 -7.44 -21.59 4.89
C LEU A 315 -6.17 -22.14 5.51
N PHE A 316 -5.03 -21.68 5.01
CA PHE A 316 -3.70 -21.94 5.54
C PHE A 316 -3.20 -20.66 6.21
N ALA A 317 -3.60 -20.47 7.46
CA ALA A 317 -3.15 -19.34 8.27
C ALA A 317 -1.65 -19.43 8.54
N SER A 318 -0.93 -18.31 8.36
CA SER A 318 0.52 -18.21 8.46
C SER A 318 1.17 -19.41 7.74
N ALA A 319 0.87 -19.58 6.44
CA ALA A 319 1.19 -20.80 5.68
C ALA A 319 2.67 -21.25 5.82
N ASP A 320 3.57 -20.34 6.17
CA ASP A 320 4.99 -20.55 6.36
C ASP A 320 5.34 -21.31 7.67
N ALA A 321 4.41 -21.41 8.62
CA ALA A 321 4.55 -22.08 9.91
C ALA A 321 4.20 -23.59 9.89
N LYS A 322 4.02 -24.18 8.70
CA LYS A 322 3.64 -25.60 8.50
C LYS A 322 2.34 -26.00 9.20
N THR A 323 1.39 -25.09 9.23
CA THR A 323 0.07 -25.29 9.83
C THR A 323 -0.78 -26.22 8.95
N SER A 324 -1.73 -26.93 9.58
CA SER A 324 -2.74 -27.70 8.86
C SER A 324 -3.85 -26.77 8.38
N PRO A 325 -4.33 -26.94 7.13
CA PRO A 325 -5.43 -26.13 6.62
C PRO A 325 -6.71 -26.35 7.43
N LYS A 326 -7.44 -25.26 7.67
CA LYS A 326 -8.75 -25.29 8.34
C LYS A 326 -9.86 -25.12 7.32
N LEU A 327 -10.93 -25.91 7.46
CA LEU A 327 -12.12 -25.75 6.64
C LEU A 327 -12.83 -24.45 7.05
N ALA A 328 -12.92 -23.49 6.13
CA ALA A 328 -13.60 -22.22 6.36
C ALA A 328 -15.01 -22.21 5.77
N TRP A 329 -15.20 -22.84 4.62
CA TRP A 329 -16.52 -22.90 3.97
C TRP A 329 -16.73 -24.19 3.17
N ASP A 330 -17.97 -24.68 3.15
CA ASP A 330 -18.41 -25.84 2.35
C ASP A 330 -19.69 -25.46 1.61
N SER A 331 -19.67 -25.55 0.28
CA SER A 331 -20.85 -25.27 -0.52
C SER A 331 -22.01 -26.21 -0.22
N GLY A 332 -21.74 -27.41 0.26
CA GLY A 332 -22.64 -28.54 0.16
C GLY A 332 -22.73 -29.07 -1.27
N ARG A 333 -23.27 -30.28 -1.43
CA ARG A 333 -23.37 -30.96 -2.73
C ARG A 333 -24.31 -30.22 -3.69
N GLY A 334 -23.90 -30.09 -4.95
CA GLY A 334 -24.71 -29.52 -6.03
C GLY A 334 -24.83 -27.99 -6.01
N ASN A 335 -24.21 -27.32 -5.05
CA ASN A 335 -24.43 -25.90 -4.80
C ASN A 335 -23.34 -25.00 -5.39
N TRP A 336 -22.17 -25.54 -5.72
CA TRP A 336 -21.06 -24.76 -6.28
C TRP A 336 -20.13 -25.63 -7.13
N ASP A 337 -20.25 -25.50 -8.44
CA ASP A 337 -19.35 -26.16 -9.38
C ASP A 337 -18.05 -25.36 -9.51
N TRP A 338 -16.96 -25.94 -9.00
CA TRP A 338 -15.62 -25.36 -9.03
C TRP A 338 -15.17 -24.95 -10.43
N SER A 339 -15.60 -25.67 -11.48
CA SER A 339 -15.20 -25.38 -12.86
C SER A 339 -15.81 -24.10 -13.42
N LYS A 340 -16.89 -23.61 -12.79
CA LYS A 340 -17.63 -22.41 -13.19
C LYS A 340 -17.19 -21.15 -12.46
N ALA A 341 -16.21 -21.25 -11.57
CA ALA A 341 -15.84 -20.16 -10.67
C ALA A 341 -14.37 -19.81 -10.74
N ASP A 342 -14.03 -18.52 -10.82
CA ASP A 342 -12.67 -18.01 -10.65
C ASP A 342 -12.62 -17.00 -9.50
N TYR A 343 -11.46 -16.90 -8.85
CA TYR A 343 -11.30 -16.22 -7.57
C TYR A 343 -10.17 -15.21 -7.61
N VAL A 344 -10.35 -14.10 -6.91
CA VAL A 344 -9.34 -13.09 -6.58
C VAL A 344 -9.52 -12.70 -5.11
N ALA A 345 -8.49 -12.11 -4.51
CA ALA A 345 -8.50 -11.67 -3.12
C ALA A 345 -7.98 -10.24 -2.99
N GLY A 346 -8.47 -9.54 -1.97
CA GLY A 346 -8.13 -8.16 -1.63
C GLY A 346 -9.11 -7.60 -0.60
N ASP A 347 -8.72 -6.53 0.09
CA ASP A 347 -9.50 -5.80 1.09
C ASP A 347 -10.66 -5.03 0.43
N PHE A 348 -11.76 -5.72 0.13
CA PHE A 348 -12.87 -5.15 -0.64
C PHE A 348 -13.77 -4.25 0.21
N ASP A 349 -13.77 -4.38 1.54
CA ASP A 349 -14.55 -3.53 2.45
C ASP A 349 -13.76 -2.46 3.22
N GLY A 350 -12.43 -2.49 3.16
CA GLY A 350 -11.53 -1.48 3.71
C GLY A 350 -11.29 -1.63 5.21
N ASP A 351 -11.52 -2.81 5.79
CA ASP A 351 -11.31 -3.07 7.21
C ASP A 351 -9.86 -3.47 7.56
N GLY A 352 -9.02 -3.65 6.53
CA GLY A 352 -7.60 -4.00 6.64
C GLY A 352 -7.34 -5.50 6.70
N ARG A 353 -8.36 -6.34 6.52
CA ARG A 353 -8.23 -7.77 6.18
C ARG A 353 -8.62 -7.95 4.72
N ASP A 354 -8.05 -8.97 4.07
CA ASP A 354 -8.46 -9.30 2.72
C ASP A 354 -9.73 -10.19 2.73
N GLU A 355 -10.56 -10.02 1.71
CA GLU A 355 -11.66 -10.93 1.39
C GLU A 355 -11.35 -11.72 0.12
N ILE A 356 -12.26 -12.62 -0.26
CA ILE A 356 -12.18 -13.34 -1.53
C ILE A 356 -13.42 -13.06 -2.37
N ALA A 357 -13.22 -12.58 -3.59
CA ALA A 357 -14.29 -12.47 -4.58
C ALA A 357 -14.26 -13.67 -5.54
N GLY A 358 -15.39 -14.38 -5.64
CA GLY A 358 -15.65 -15.46 -6.58
C GLY A 358 -16.60 -15.02 -7.70
N SER A 359 -16.10 -14.97 -8.93
CA SER A 359 -16.97 -14.89 -10.11
C SER A 359 -17.54 -16.26 -10.42
N TYR A 360 -18.82 -16.35 -10.81
CA TYR A 360 -19.49 -17.62 -11.08
C TYR A 360 -20.33 -17.55 -12.36
N ASP A 361 -20.08 -18.49 -13.28
CA ASP A 361 -20.82 -18.65 -14.54
C ASP A 361 -22.16 -19.37 -14.31
N TYR A 362 -23.27 -18.65 -14.51
CA TYR A 362 -24.62 -19.22 -14.48
C TYR A 362 -25.07 -19.78 -15.84
N GLY A 363 -24.20 -19.73 -16.85
CA GLY A 363 -24.52 -20.03 -18.24
C GLY A 363 -25.24 -18.88 -18.93
N ASN A 364 -25.48 -19.01 -20.24
CA ASN A 364 -26.17 -17.99 -21.05
C ASN A 364 -25.52 -16.58 -20.95
N ALA A 365 -24.19 -16.54 -20.82
CA ALA A 365 -23.43 -15.32 -20.55
C ALA A 365 -24.04 -14.49 -19.40
N GLN A 366 -24.40 -15.19 -18.31
CA GLN A 366 -24.73 -14.59 -17.03
C GLN A 366 -23.63 -14.92 -16.03
N THR A 367 -23.03 -13.89 -15.45
CA THR A 367 -22.04 -14.04 -14.39
C THR A 367 -22.52 -13.34 -13.14
N LYS A 368 -22.30 -13.96 -11.98
CA LYS A 368 -22.51 -13.30 -10.69
C LYS A 368 -21.21 -13.24 -9.91
N LEU A 369 -21.07 -12.20 -9.10
CA LEU A 369 -19.96 -12.02 -8.18
C LEU A 369 -20.44 -12.29 -6.76
N PHE A 370 -19.67 -13.08 -6.03
CA PHE A 370 -19.87 -13.33 -4.61
C PHE A 370 -18.62 -12.96 -3.85
N VAL A 371 -18.76 -12.26 -2.72
CA VAL A 371 -17.65 -12.02 -1.80
C VAL A 371 -17.79 -12.94 -0.59
N PHE A 372 -16.69 -13.62 -0.25
CA PHE A 372 -16.49 -14.42 0.93
C PHE A 372 -15.70 -13.57 1.92
N ASP A 373 -16.32 -13.30 3.04
CA ASP A 373 -15.93 -12.27 4.00
C ASP A 373 -15.86 -12.91 5.40
N ASP A 374 -15.24 -12.25 6.37
CA ASP A 374 -15.01 -12.74 7.73
C ASP A 374 -14.25 -14.08 7.76
N LEU A 375 -13.27 -14.25 6.86
CA LEU A 375 -12.57 -15.52 6.61
C LEU A 375 -11.86 -16.09 7.85
N ALA A 376 -11.29 -15.24 8.69
CA ALA A 376 -10.68 -15.64 9.95
C ALA A 376 -11.67 -16.04 11.05
N THR A 377 -12.97 -15.76 10.89
CA THR A 377 -14.00 -16.07 11.89
C THR A 377 -15.09 -16.99 11.33
N THR A 378 -16.25 -16.45 10.94
CA THR A 378 -17.35 -17.19 10.33
C THR A 378 -17.61 -16.65 8.95
N VAL A 379 -17.24 -17.43 7.94
CA VAL A 379 -17.37 -17.01 6.54
C VAL A 379 -18.80 -16.60 6.22
N THR A 380 -18.97 -15.34 5.86
CA THR A 380 -20.20 -14.86 5.23
C THR A 380 -20.01 -14.86 3.72
N LYS A 381 -21.05 -15.25 2.97
CA LYS A 381 -21.02 -15.24 1.50
C LYS A 381 -22.14 -14.36 0.99
N ARG A 382 -21.79 -13.26 0.33
CA ARG A 382 -22.74 -12.26 -0.18
C ARG A 382 -22.64 -12.15 -1.69
N MET A 383 -23.78 -12.12 -2.38
CA MET A 383 -23.81 -11.78 -3.81
C MET A 383 -23.78 -10.26 -3.92
N THR A 384 -22.74 -9.72 -4.55
CA THR A 384 -22.59 -8.28 -4.73
C THR A 384 -23.02 -7.84 -6.12
N TRP A 385 -22.86 -8.68 -7.15
CA TRP A 385 -23.21 -8.32 -8.53
C TRP A 385 -23.83 -9.47 -9.33
N ASP A 386 -24.73 -9.11 -10.24
CA ASP A 386 -25.33 -9.99 -11.23
C ASP A 386 -25.36 -9.28 -12.58
N SER A 387 -24.63 -9.82 -13.57
CA SER A 387 -24.58 -9.24 -14.91
C SER A 387 -25.96 -9.20 -15.57
N THR A 388 -26.90 -10.03 -15.11
CA THR A 388 -28.08 -10.50 -15.84
C THR A 388 -27.72 -11.30 -17.09
N ALA A 389 -28.68 -12.05 -17.62
CA ALA A 389 -28.47 -12.92 -18.76
C ALA A 389 -27.96 -12.15 -20.00
N THR A 390 -27.08 -12.79 -20.79
CA THR A 390 -26.52 -12.30 -22.06
C THR A 390 -25.58 -11.10 -21.95
N LYS A 391 -25.18 -10.68 -20.75
CA LYS A 391 -24.40 -9.46 -20.54
C LYS A 391 -22.93 -9.69 -20.25
N TRP A 392 -22.58 -10.78 -19.58
CA TRP A 392 -21.20 -11.04 -19.18
C TRP A 392 -20.92 -12.54 -19.10
N ASP A 393 -19.96 -13.00 -19.89
CA ASP A 393 -19.50 -14.38 -19.91
C ASP A 393 -18.19 -14.50 -19.12
N ALA A 394 -18.23 -15.18 -17.98
CA ALA A 394 -17.07 -15.35 -17.10
C ALA A 394 -15.88 -16.00 -17.83
N SER A 395 -16.13 -16.90 -18.79
CA SER A 395 -15.06 -17.60 -19.53
C SER A 395 -14.21 -16.68 -20.40
N ARG A 396 -14.67 -15.44 -20.61
CA ARG A 396 -13.99 -14.40 -21.40
C ARG A 396 -13.21 -13.41 -20.53
N ALA A 397 -13.25 -13.55 -19.20
CA ALA A 397 -12.62 -12.63 -18.27
C ALA A 397 -11.39 -13.25 -17.59
N LYS A 398 -10.30 -12.49 -17.48
CA LYS A 398 -9.20 -12.74 -16.53
C LYS A 398 -9.31 -11.69 -15.44
N LEU A 399 -9.47 -12.12 -14.21
CA LEU A 399 -9.67 -11.24 -13.06
C LEU A 399 -8.35 -11.01 -12.31
N LEU A 400 -8.22 -9.81 -11.79
CA LEU A 400 -7.20 -9.35 -10.86
C LEU A 400 -7.90 -8.53 -9.78
N ALA A 401 -7.27 -8.36 -8.64
CA ALA A 401 -7.75 -7.47 -7.59
C ALA A 401 -6.60 -6.63 -7.04
N GLY A 402 -6.95 -5.53 -6.37
CA GLY A 402 -6.05 -4.63 -5.67
C GLY A 402 -6.58 -3.19 -5.70
N ASP A 403 -6.07 -2.33 -4.82
CA ASP A 403 -6.46 -0.93 -4.67
C ASP A 403 -5.87 -0.08 -5.80
N VAL A 404 -6.55 -0.02 -6.95
CA VAL A 404 -6.05 0.67 -8.15
C VAL A 404 -6.41 2.15 -8.17
N ASP A 405 -7.34 2.59 -7.32
CA ASP A 405 -7.76 3.99 -7.21
C ASP A 405 -7.18 4.74 -6.00
N GLY A 406 -6.62 4.00 -5.05
CA GLY A 406 -5.88 4.50 -3.89
C GLY A 406 -6.76 4.90 -2.71
N ASP A 407 -8.03 4.49 -2.68
CA ASP A 407 -8.96 4.83 -1.60
C ASP A 407 -8.84 3.91 -0.36
N GLY A 408 -8.00 2.87 -0.45
CA GLY A 408 -7.77 1.87 0.58
C GLY A 408 -8.71 0.68 0.55
N GLN A 409 -9.58 0.57 -0.46
CA GLN A 409 -10.35 -0.63 -0.79
C GLN A 409 -9.81 -1.22 -2.09
N ALA A 410 -9.89 -2.55 -2.23
CA ALA A 410 -9.51 -3.21 -3.46
C ALA A 410 -10.63 -3.12 -4.51
N GLU A 411 -10.24 -2.96 -5.77
CA GLU A 411 -11.12 -3.13 -6.91
C GLU A 411 -10.95 -4.53 -7.53
N ILE A 412 -11.88 -4.90 -8.42
CA ILE A 412 -11.65 -6.01 -9.35
C ILE A 412 -11.44 -5.47 -10.75
N ALA A 413 -10.30 -5.79 -11.34
CA ALA A 413 -9.97 -5.49 -12.72
C ALA A 413 -10.16 -6.74 -13.60
N ALA A 414 -10.94 -6.61 -14.68
CA ALA A 414 -11.28 -7.70 -15.58
C ALA A 414 -10.81 -7.43 -17.01
N PHE A 415 -9.76 -8.13 -17.45
CA PHE A 415 -9.39 -8.19 -18.87
C PHE A 415 -10.36 -9.10 -19.61
N TYR A 416 -11.19 -8.51 -20.46
CA TYR A 416 -12.28 -9.17 -21.17
C TYR A 416 -11.97 -9.34 -22.66
N ASN A 417 -12.01 -10.59 -23.12
CA ASN A 417 -11.91 -10.93 -24.54
C ASN A 417 -13.14 -10.40 -25.29
N ASN A 418 -12.96 -9.51 -26.27
CA ASN A 418 -14.01 -8.97 -27.15
C ASN A 418 -13.96 -9.56 -28.58
N ASP A 419 -13.33 -10.73 -28.72
CA ASP A 419 -13.06 -11.43 -29.97
C ASP A 419 -12.16 -10.63 -30.92
N ASN A 420 -11.77 -11.23 -32.05
CA ASN A 420 -10.95 -10.57 -33.09
C ASN A 420 -9.63 -9.94 -32.57
N GLY A 421 -9.03 -10.53 -31.52
CA GLY A 421 -7.83 -9.98 -30.89
C GLY A 421 -8.05 -8.59 -30.27
N GLN A 422 -9.27 -8.29 -29.82
CA GLN A 422 -9.60 -7.13 -29.00
C GLN A 422 -9.73 -7.55 -27.54
N THR A 423 -9.10 -6.78 -26.66
CA THR A 423 -9.25 -6.94 -25.21
C THR A 423 -9.64 -5.61 -24.60
N LYS A 424 -10.57 -5.64 -23.65
CA LYS A 424 -10.97 -4.47 -22.87
C LYS A 424 -10.66 -4.71 -21.41
N LEU A 425 -10.37 -3.66 -20.67
CA LEU A 425 -10.26 -3.69 -19.21
C LEU A 425 -11.51 -3.06 -18.63
N HIS A 426 -12.18 -3.80 -17.75
CA HIS A 426 -13.32 -3.30 -16.97
C HIS A 426 -12.94 -3.27 -15.50
N LEU A 427 -13.28 -2.18 -14.83
CA LEU A 427 -13.05 -2.00 -13.39
C LEU A 427 -14.38 -2.13 -12.64
N PHE A 428 -14.39 -2.93 -11.59
CA PHE A 428 -15.47 -3.07 -10.64
C PHE A 428 -15.02 -2.37 -9.35
N ALA A 429 -15.34 -1.08 -9.25
CA ALA A 429 -15.16 -0.29 -8.03
C ALA A 429 -16.33 -0.49 -7.07
N ASP A 430 -16.12 -0.20 -5.79
CA ASP A 430 -17.10 -0.41 -4.72
C ASP A 430 -17.63 -1.86 -4.75
N VAL A 431 -16.72 -2.85 -4.78
CA VAL A 431 -17.04 -4.29 -5.00
C VAL A 431 -18.13 -4.79 -4.06
N MET A 432 -18.20 -4.20 -2.88
CA MET A 432 -19.13 -4.51 -1.82
C MET A 432 -20.54 -3.93 -2.01
N ASP A 433 -20.70 -2.86 -2.80
CA ASP A 433 -21.91 -2.04 -2.90
C ASP A 433 -22.54 -2.08 -4.30
N LYS A 434 -22.72 -3.29 -4.86
CA LYS A 434 -23.31 -3.52 -6.18
C LYS A 434 -22.56 -2.79 -7.30
N PRO A 435 -21.32 -3.23 -7.59
CA PRO A 435 -20.44 -2.54 -8.53
C PRO A 435 -21.10 -2.42 -9.91
N THR A 436 -20.86 -1.30 -10.60
CA THR A 436 -21.21 -1.13 -12.02
C THR A 436 -19.94 -1.16 -12.86
N PRO A 437 -19.67 -2.24 -13.61
CA PRO A 437 -18.39 -2.40 -14.31
C PRO A 437 -18.16 -1.30 -15.34
N ALA A 438 -17.10 -0.51 -15.16
CA ALA A 438 -16.73 0.59 -16.04
C ALA A 438 -15.61 0.16 -16.98
N GLN A 439 -15.76 0.40 -18.29
CA GLN A 439 -14.66 0.16 -19.24
C GLN A 439 -13.61 1.27 -19.09
N VAL A 440 -12.42 0.93 -18.60
CA VAL A 440 -11.31 1.89 -18.39
C VAL A 440 -10.26 1.83 -19.50
N TRP A 441 -10.21 0.73 -20.27
CA TRP A 441 -9.32 0.61 -21.41
C TRP A 441 -9.89 -0.29 -22.51
N ASP A 442 -9.50 0.01 -23.76
CA ASP A 442 -9.81 -0.78 -24.95
C ASP A 442 -8.56 -0.85 -25.83
N SER A 443 -8.12 -2.07 -26.14
CA SER A 443 -6.98 -2.26 -27.04
C SER A 443 -7.25 -1.74 -28.45
N GLY A 444 -8.52 -1.71 -28.86
CA GLY A 444 -8.92 -1.70 -30.26
C GLY A 444 -8.72 -3.08 -30.91
N ARG A 445 -9.43 -3.31 -32.01
CA ARG A 445 -9.45 -4.59 -32.72
C ARG A 445 -8.05 -4.99 -33.22
N GLY A 446 -7.66 -6.24 -32.96
CA GLY A 446 -6.40 -6.83 -33.43
C GLY A 446 -5.14 -6.38 -32.69
N ASN A 447 -5.27 -5.49 -31.70
CA ASN A 447 -4.13 -4.88 -31.02
C ASN A 447 -3.72 -5.62 -29.73
N TRP A 448 -4.59 -6.46 -29.17
CA TRP A 448 -4.30 -7.25 -27.97
C TRP A 448 -5.11 -8.54 -27.93
N ASP A 449 -4.47 -9.64 -28.29
CA ASP A 449 -5.04 -10.98 -28.20
C ASP A 449 -5.02 -11.46 -26.74
N TRP A 450 -6.19 -11.52 -26.12
CA TRP A 450 -6.42 -11.97 -24.74
C TRP A 450 -5.84 -13.36 -24.45
N SER A 451 -5.86 -14.27 -25.43
CA SER A 451 -5.38 -15.64 -25.26
C SER A 451 -3.86 -15.74 -25.15
N LYS A 452 -3.14 -14.69 -25.54
CA LYS A 452 -1.67 -14.60 -25.51
C LYS A 452 -1.16 -13.71 -24.37
N ALA A 453 -2.05 -13.27 -23.50
CA ALA A 453 -1.76 -12.29 -22.47
C ALA A 453 -2.05 -12.85 -21.09
N ASP A 454 -1.07 -12.86 -20.20
CA ASP A 454 -1.26 -13.13 -18.77
C ASP A 454 -0.87 -11.89 -17.97
N HIS A 455 -1.57 -11.68 -16.86
CA HIS A 455 -1.48 -10.44 -16.09
C HIS A 455 -1.32 -10.74 -14.61
N VAL A 456 -0.71 -9.82 -13.90
CA VAL A 456 -0.57 -9.78 -12.44
C VAL A 456 -0.79 -8.36 -11.98
N ALA A 457 -1.30 -8.21 -10.76
CA ALA A 457 -1.49 -6.93 -10.11
C ALA A 457 -0.47 -6.79 -8.97
N GLY A 458 -0.05 -5.56 -8.67
CA GLY A 458 0.86 -5.25 -7.57
C GLY A 458 1.25 -3.78 -7.58
N ASP A 459 1.70 -3.27 -6.43
CA ASP A 459 2.23 -1.91 -6.23
C ASP A 459 3.65 -1.84 -6.82
N PHE A 460 3.77 -1.72 -8.14
CA PHE A 460 5.03 -1.86 -8.87
C PHE A 460 5.91 -0.61 -8.79
N ASP A 461 5.34 0.56 -8.46
CA ASP A 461 6.07 1.81 -8.29
C ASP A 461 6.25 2.26 -6.83
N GLY A 462 5.58 1.61 -5.88
CA GLY A 462 5.67 1.89 -4.45
C GLY A 462 4.87 3.13 -4.04
N ASP A 463 3.96 3.64 -4.89
CA ASP A 463 3.09 4.75 -4.57
C ASP A 463 1.91 4.35 -3.67
N GLY A 464 1.74 3.04 -3.44
CA GLY A 464 0.71 2.45 -2.59
C GLY A 464 -0.57 2.08 -3.32
N ARG A 465 -0.72 2.44 -4.59
CA ARG A 465 -1.78 1.93 -5.48
C ARG A 465 -1.31 0.66 -6.15
N THR A 466 -2.28 -0.06 -6.69
CA THR A 466 -2.05 -1.28 -7.45
C THR A 466 -1.99 -0.95 -8.93
N GLU A 467 -0.90 -1.34 -9.58
CA GLU A 467 -0.79 -1.35 -11.03
C GLU A 467 -1.01 -2.76 -11.58
N ILE A 468 -1.14 -2.86 -12.91
CA ILE A 468 -1.24 -4.16 -13.58
C ILE A 468 -0.11 -4.33 -14.59
N ALA A 469 0.63 -5.42 -14.44
CA ALA A 469 1.61 -5.87 -15.41
C ALA A 469 1.05 -6.98 -16.29
N GLY A 470 1.25 -6.89 -17.60
CA GLY A 470 0.77 -7.87 -18.59
C GLY A 470 1.89 -8.38 -19.50
N PHE A 471 2.17 -9.69 -19.46
CA PHE A 471 2.99 -10.36 -20.47
C PHE A 471 2.15 -10.64 -21.70
N HIS A 472 2.54 -10.11 -22.86
CA HIS A 472 1.89 -10.40 -24.14
C HIS A 472 2.86 -11.14 -25.07
N GLN A 473 2.47 -12.32 -25.54
CA GLN A 473 3.26 -13.09 -26.50
C GLN A 473 2.90 -12.75 -27.95
N TYR A 474 3.93 -12.39 -28.70
CA TYR A 474 3.90 -12.07 -30.13
C TYR A 474 4.42 -13.24 -30.98
N ALA A 475 4.48 -13.03 -32.29
CA ALA A 475 5.11 -13.96 -33.22
C ALA A 475 6.60 -14.19 -32.86
N ASN A 476 7.18 -15.28 -33.39
CA ASN A 476 8.59 -15.65 -33.16
C ASN A 476 8.96 -15.83 -31.67
N VAL A 477 8.01 -16.24 -30.84
CA VAL A 477 8.25 -16.52 -29.41
C VAL A 477 8.91 -15.31 -28.73
N GLN A 478 8.37 -14.13 -29.02
CA GLN A 478 8.75 -12.88 -28.37
C GLN A 478 7.68 -12.53 -27.36
N THR A 479 8.07 -12.24 -26.12
CA THR A 479 7.16 -11.76 -25.08
C THR A 479 7.57 -10.36 -24.66
N LYS A 480 6.57 -9.50 -24.51
CA LYS A 480 6.76 -8.14 -23.99
C LYS A 480 5.97 -7.98 -22.71
N LEU A 481 6.53 -7.24 -21.76
CA LEU A 481 5.86 -6.81 -20.55
C LEU A 481 5.35 -5.39 -20.74
N PHE A 482 4.07 -5.20 -20.46
CA PHE A 482 3.43 -3.90 -20.42
C PHE A 482 2.96 -3.59 -19.00
N LEU A 483 3.14 -2.35 -18.57
CA LEU A 483 2.62 -1.83 -17.33
C LEU A 483 1.41 -0.92 -17.64
N PHE A 484 0.30 -1.21 -16.96
CA PHE A 484 -0.93 -0.43 -16.93
C PHE A 484 -0.99 0.26 -15.57
N ASP A 485 -1.10 1.58 -15.61
CA ASP A 485 -0.84 2.46 -14.48
C ASP A 485 -1.88 3.59 -14.50
N ASP A 486 -2.18 4.18 -13.34
CA ASP A 486 -3.27 5.14 -13.12
C ASP A 486 -4.62 4.64 -13.65
N ILE A 487 -4.97 3.38 -13.34
CA ILE A 487 -6.04 2.61 -13.98
C ILE A 487 -7.42 3.23 -13.77
N ALA A 488 -7.72 3.68 -12.54
CA ALA A 488 -8.97 4.38 -12.21
C ALA A 488 -8.98 5.85 -12.65
N GLY A 489 -7.79 6.43 -12.88
CA GLY A 489 -7.60 7.78 -13.38
C GLY A 489 -7.47 7.83 -14.90
N ARG A 490 -6.38 8.42 -15.38
CA ARG A 490 -6.04 8.45 -16.80
C ARG A 490 -5.06 7.32 -17.09
N LEU A 491 -5.61 6.14 -17.35
CA LEU A 491 -4.83 4.95 -17.62
C LEU A 491 -3.72 5.21 -18.65
N THR A 492 -2.49 4.93 -18.23
CA THR A 492 -1.33 4.87 -19.11
C THR A 492 -0.95 3.41 -19.32
N LYS A 493 -0.46 3.11 -20.53
CA LYS A 493 0.07 1.80 -20.88
C LYS A 493 1.43 2.00 -21.52
N ARG A 494 2.47 1.39 -20.94
CA ARG A 494 3.84 1.46 -21.48
C ARG A 494 4.47 0.07 -21.52
N MET A 495 5.33 -0.16 -22.52
CA MET A 495 6.17 -1.37 -22.54
C MET A 495 7.41 -1.09 -21.70
N THR A 496 7.70 -1.98 -20.75
CA THR A 496 8.87 -1.85 -19.85
C THR A 496 9.93 -2.90 -20.15
N TRP A 497 9.55 -4.03 -20.76
CA TRP A 497 10.51 -5.05 -21.17
C TRP A 497 10.12 -5.80 -22.45
N ASP A 498 11.13 -6.25 -23.19
CA ASP A 498 11.02 -7.03 -24.42
C ASP A 498 12.04 -8.18 -24.35
N SER A 499 11.56 -9.43 -24.43
CA SER A 499 12.42 -10.60 -24.42
C SER A 499 13.41 -10.63 -25.59
N THR A 500 13.12 -9.89 -26.66
CA THR A 500 13.63 -10.10 -28.01
C THR A 500 13.18 -11.44 -28.61
N ALA A 501 13.33 -11.61 -29.92
CA ALA A 501 12.79 -12.76 -30.65
C ALA A 501 13.45 -14.07 -30.22
N ASN A 502 12.63 -15.13 -30.07
CA ASN A 502 13.02 -16.49 -29.72
C ASN A 502 13.69 -16.68 -28.35
N MET A 503 13.62 -15.68 -27.46
CA MET A 503 14.28 -15.76 -26.15
C MET A 503 13.34 -16.20 -25.02
N TRP A 504 12.05 -15.85 -25.10
CA TRP A 504 11.10 -16.12 -24.02
C TRP A 504 9.69 -16.38 -24.54
N ALA A 505 9.12 -17.53 -24.19
CA ALA A 505 7.74 -17.85 -24.53
C ALA A 505 6.81 -17.54 -23.35
N GLY A 506 5.97 -16.51 -23.47
CA GLY A 506 5.02 -16.13 -22.42
C GLY A 506 4.12 -17.28 -21.97
N ASN A 507 3.66 -18.12 -22.90
CA ASN A 507 2.85 -19.30 -22.63
C ASN A 507 3.57 -20.43 -21.86
N ARG A 508 4.86 -20.28 -21.57
CA ARG A 508 5.64 -21.17 -20.69
C ARG A 508 5.83 -20.60 -19.28
N ALA A 509 5.31 -19.41 -19.01
CA ALA A 509 5.38 -18.77 -17.71
C ALA A 509 4.03 -18.87 -16.97
N LYS A 510 4.09 -19.01 -15.64
CA LYS A 510 3.00 -18.70 -14.72
C LYS A 510 3.46 -17.56 -13.85
N LEU A 511 2.62 -16.55 -13.66
CA LEU A 511 2.98 -15.28 -13.05
C LEU A 511 2.26 -15.12 -11.72
N VAL A 512 2.97 -14.54 -10.76
CA VAL A 512 2.44 -13.93 -9.52
C VAL A 512 3.24 -12.65 -9.27
N ALA A 513 2.72 -11.78 -8.42
CA ALA A 513 3.42 -10.57 -7.99
C ALA A 513 3.28 -10.37 -6.48
N GLY A 514 4.18 -9.57 -5.93
CA GLY A 514 4.28 -9.25 -4.50
C GLY A 514 5.64 -8.60 -4.22
N ASP A 515 5.79 -7.96 -3.07
CA ASP A 515 7.03 -7.30 -2.64
C ASP A 515 8.01 -8.33 -2.04
N VAL A 516 8.68 -9.09 -2.90
CA VAL A 516 9.43 -10.31 -2.54
C VAL A 516 10.78 -9.99 -1.89
N ASP A 517 11.26 -8.76 -1.99
CA ASP A 517 12.46 -8.30 -1.30
C ASP A 517 12.24 -7.29 -0.16
N GLY A 518 11.00 -6.84 0.04
CA GLY A 518 10.57 -6.00 1.16
C GLY A 518 10.96 -4.54 1.00
N ASP A 519 11.28 -4.08 -0.22
CA ASP A 519 11.68 -2.71 -0.50
C ASP A 519 10.50 -1.73 -0.64
N GLY A 520 9.28 -2.27 -0.67
CA GLY A 520 8.04 -1.52 -0.79
C GLY A 520 7.43 -1.55 -2.20
N GLN A 521 8.15 -2.04 -3.21
CA GLN A 521 7.68 -2.24 -4.57
C GLN A 521 7.44 -3.73 -4.84
N ALA A 522 6.45 -4.04 -5.66
CA ALA A 522 6.17 -5.40 -6.07
C ALA A 522 7.16 -5.86 -7.17
N GLU A 523 7.54 -7.13 -7.12
CA GLU A 523 8.18 -7.85 -8.22
C GLU A 523 7.16 -8.69 -8.98
N ILE A 524 7.49 -9.02 -10.24
CA ILE A 524 6.82 -10.12 -10.93
C ILE A 524 7.68 -11.38 -10.79
N ALA A 525 7.06 -12.44 -10.30
CA ALA A 525 7.64 -13.76 -10.19
C ALA A 525 7.09 -14.70 -11.28
N ALA A 526 7.97 -15.17 -12.15
CA ALA A 526 7.64 -16.03 -13.28
C ALA A 526 8.19 -17.45 -13.10
N PHE A 527 7.30 -18.41 -12.80
CA PHE A 527 7.63 -19.84 -12.89
C PHE A 527 7.64 -20.24 -14.36
N TYR A 528 8.84 -20.49 -14.89
CA TYR A 528 9.09 -20.79 -16.28
C TYR A 528 9.38 -22.28 -16.50
N ASN A 529 8.64 -22.89 -17.42
CA ASN A 529 8.94 -24.24 -17.91
C ASN A 529 10.27 -24.21 -18.67
N ASN A 530 11.29 -24.94 -18.22
CA ASN A 530 12.61 -25.06 -18.87
C ASN A 530 12.81 -26.44 -19.54
N ASP A 531 11.71 -27.13 -19.87
CA ASP A 531 11.64 -28.49 -20.39
C ASP A 531 12.25 -29.54 -19.44
N ASN A 532 12.14 -30.82 -19.77
CA ASN A 532 12.71 -31.94 -19.00
C ASN A 532 12.30 -31.96 -17.51
N ALA A 533 11.05 -31.57 -17.22
CA ALA A 533 10.54 -31.40 -15.85
C ALA A 533 11.51 -30.56 -14.98
N GLN A 534 12.02 -29.47 -15.56
CA GLN A 534 12.74 -28.43 -14.85
C GLN A 534 11.90 -27.15 -14.85
N THR A 535 11.66 -26.61 -13.66
CA THR A 535 11.03 -25.30 -13.50
C THR A 535 12.03 -24.34 -12.90
N LYS A 536 12.12 -23.15 -13.50
CA LYS A 536 12.92 -22.04 -12.96
C LYS A 536 12.00 -20.92 -12.53
N LEU A 537 12.35 -20.22 -11.47
CA LEU A 537 11.66 -19.01 -11.03
C LEU A 537 12.53 -17.81 -11.38
N PHE A 538 11.96 -16.87 -12.12
CA PHE A 538 12.60 -15.61 -12.44
C PHE A 538 11.88 -14.47 -11.76
N LEU A 539 12.64 -13.51 -11.22
CA LEU A 539 12.11 -12.28 -10.66
C LEU A 539 12.40 -11.13 -11.62
N PHE A 540 11.38 -10.33 -11.89
CA PHE A 540 11.44 -9.06 -12.58
C PHE A 540 11.24 -7.98 -11.52
N ALA A 541 12.35 -7.42 -11.04
CA ALA A 541 12.36 -6.22 -10.20
C ALA A 541 12.47 -4.97 -11.09
N ASP A 542 12.15 -3.79 -10.55
CA ASP A 542 12.08 -2.53 -11.31
C ASP A 542 11.12 -2.65 -12.52
N VAL A 543 9.89 -3.12 -12.26
CA VAL A 543 8.86 -3.35 -13.28
C VAL A 543 8.49 -2.05 -14.00
N THR A 544 8.62 -0.91 -13.32
CA THR A 544 8.28 0.42 -13.81
C THR A 544 9.36 1.03 -14.70
N GLY A 545 10.62 0.66 -14.49
CA GLY A 545 11.78 1.03 -15.27
C GLY A 545 12.06 0.05 -16.41
N THR A 546 13.22 -0.60 -16.36
CA THR A 546 13.65 -1.57 -17.39
C THR A 546 14.05 -2.88 -16.71
N PRO A 547 13.08 -3.75 -16.38
CA PRO A 547 13.35 -4.90 -15.54
C PRO A 547 14.34 -5.84 -16.21
N ALA A 548 15.34 -6.27 -15.46
CA ALA A 548 16.33 -7.26 -15.88
C ALA A 548 16.00 -8.61 -15.20
N PRO A 549 15.29 -9.54 -15.87
CA PRO A 549 14.85 -10.76 -15.23
C PRO A 549 16.04 -11.58 -14.74
N ARG A 550 16.02 -11.90 -13.45
CA ARG A 550 17.05 -12.70 -12.79
C ARG A 550 16.48 -14.03 -12.34
N MET A 551 17.24 -15.11 -12.52
CA MET A 551 16.86 -16.41 -11.97
C MET A 551 17.01 -16.37 -10.44
N ALA A 552 15.92 -16.59 -9.73
CA ALA A 552 15.87 -16.56 -8.28
C ALA A 552 15.82 -17.96 -7.67
N TRP A 553 15.35 -18.97 -8.43
CA TRP A 553 15.35 -20.37 -8.02
C TRP A 553 15.36 -21.31 -9.23
N ASP A 554 15.93 -22.51 -9.07
CA ASP A 554 15.96 -23.57 -10.08
C ASP A 554 15.64 -24.90 -9.39
N SER A 555 14.62 -25.61 -9.87
CA SER A 555 14.28 -26.92 -9.34
C SER A 555 15.36 -27.96 -9.56
N GLY A 556 16.23 -27.75 -10.56
CA GLY A 556 17.02 -28.81 -11.17
C GLY A 556 16.18 -29.70 -12.09
N ARG A 557 16.84 -30.36 -13.03
CA ARG A 557 16.21 -31.24 -14.03
C ARG A 557 15.51 -32.43 -13.36
N GLY A 558 14.29 -32.72 -13.80
CA GLY A 558 13.51 -33.88 -13.35
C GLY A 558 12.81 -33.71 -12.00
N ASN A 559 13.03 -32.59 -11.32
CA ASN A 559 12.54 -32.40 -9.96
C ASN A 559 11.15 -31.74 -9.95
N TRP A 560 10.89 -30.78 -10.85
CA TRP A 560 9.61 -30.05 -10.89
C TRP A 560 9.09 -29.86 -12.32
N ASP A 561 7.96 -30.51 -12.60
CA ASP A 561 7.19 -30.28 -13.82
C ASP A 561 6.26 -29.07 -13.66
N TRP A 562 6.51 -28.04 -14.47
CA TRP A 562 5.75 -26.80 -14.49
C TRP A 562 4.23 -27.01 -14.62
N THR A 563 3.79 -28.05 -15.34
CA THR A 563 2.37 -28.34 -15.55
C THR A 563 1.64 -28.74 -14.24
N ARG A 564 2.40 -29.22 -13.25
CA ARG A 564 1.90 -29.67 -11.94
C ARG A 564 1.79 -28.54 -10.90
N ILE A 565 2.23 -27.33 -11.25
CA ILE A 565 2.18 -26.14 -10.39
C ILE A 565 0.80 -25.48 -10.45
N ARG A 566 0.24 -25.10 -9.31
CA ARG A 566 -0.86 -24.12 -9.20
C ARG A 566 -0.38 -22.98 -8.31
N LEU A 567 -0.39 -21.78 -8.87
CA LEU A 567 -0.05 -20.57 -8.13
C LEU A 567 -1.30 -20.04 -7.42
N THR A 568 -1.04 -19.28 -6.39
CA THR A 568 -2.00 -18.37 -5.74
C THR A 568 -2.20 -17.14 -6.62
N THR A 569 -3.34 -16.47 -6.47
CA THR A 569 -3.62 -15.15 -7.07
C THR A 569 -4.02 -14.18 -5.95
N GLY A 570 -3.36 -13.03 -5.85
CA GLY A 570 -3.56 -12.03 -4.81
C GLY A 570 -2.56 -10.88 -4.98
N THR A 571 -2.67 -9.85 -4.15
CA THR A 571 -1.81 -8.64 -4.15
C THR A 571 -1.35 -8.27 -2.76
#